data_AF-A0A2Z5AF36-F1
#
_entry.id   AF-A0A2Z5AF36-F1
#
_cell.length_a   1.000
_cell.length_b   1.000
_cell.length_c   1.000
_cell.angle_alpha   90.00
_cell.angle_beta   90.00
_cell.angle_gamma   90.00
#
_symmetry.space_group_name_H-M   'P 1'
#
loop_
_entity.id
_entity.type
_entity.pdbx_description
1 polymer ?
#
loop_
_entity_poly.entity_id
_entity_poly.type
_entity_poly.pdbx_seq_one_letter_code
_entity_poly.pdbx_strand_id
1 'polypeptide(L)' 'MASKTQPRVTSMEGRSGANAHRSASRAGEAAGLAKAGVHTCPYQHPAFRSSWLKGYAQAQQQSFDF' A
#
# COMPACT_ATOMS: atom_id res chain seq x y z
N MET A 1 -29.60 -35.19 -11.70
CA MET A 1 -28.30 -34.93 -12.35
C MET A 1 -27.71 -33.70 -11.70
N ALA A 2 -26.66 -33.86 -10.87
CA ALA A 2 -26.09 -32.78 -10.07
C ALA A 2 -25.12 -31.94 -10.91
N SER A 3 -25.53 -30.73 -11.30
CA SER A 3 -24.65 -29.78 -11.99
C SER A 3 -23.81 -29.01 -10.97
N LYS A 4 -22.57 -29.47 -10.87
CA LYS A 4 -21.44 -29.04 -10.07
C LYS A 4 -21.27 -27.51 -9.98
N THR A 5 -21.33 -26.98 -8.76
CA THR A 5 -20.83 -25.67 -8.35
C THR A 5 -19.36 -25.53 -8.78
N GLN A 6 -19.06 -24.57 -9.65
CA GLN A 6 -17.69 -24.10 -9.87
C GLN A 6 -17.52 -22.76 -9.18
N PRO A 7 -16.63 -22.61 -8.18
CA PRO A 7 -16.19 -21.30 -7.74
C PRO A 7 -15.29 -20.71 -8.84
N ARG A 8 -15.83 -19.73 -9.58
CA ARG A 8 -15.07 -18.91 -10.52
C ARG A 8 -14.11 -18.01 -9.74
N VAL A 9 -12.93 -18.52 -9.41
CA VAL A 9 -11.83 -17.71 -8.87
C VAL A 9 -10.78 -17.49 -9.95
N THR A 10 -10.90 -16.42 -10.72
CA THR A 10 -9.76 -15.77 -11.38
C THR A 10 -10.06 -14.29 -11.63
N SER A 11 -10.15 -13.52 -10.56
CA SER A 11 -10.02 -12.06 -10.63
C SER A 11 -9.15 -11.60 -9.46
N MET A 12 -7.87 -11.99 -9.52
CA MET A 12 -6.85 -11.59 -8.55
C MET A 12 -5.73 -10.73 -9.17
N GLU A 13 -5.64 -10.63 -10.51
CA GLU A 13 -4.60 -9.83 -11.18
C GLU A 13 -4.69 -8.32 -10.85
N GLY A 14 -5.90 -7.79 -10.71
CA GLY A 14 -6.12 -6.40 -10.26
C GLY A 14 -6.00 -6.21 -8.74
N ARG A 15 -6.03 -7.29 -7.96
CA ARG A 15 -5.89 -7.24 -6.50
C ARG A 15 -4.43 -7.22 -6.07
N SER A 16 -3.52 -7.84 -6.81
CA SER A 16 -2.09 -7.83 -6.53
C SER A 16 -1.50 -6.43 -6.57
N GLY A 17 -1.83 -5.64 -7.59
CA GLY A 17 -1.38 -4.24 -7.70
C GLY A 17 -2.00 -3.33 -6.63
N ALA A 18 -3.32 -3.38 -6.44
CA ALA A 18 -4.00 -2.60 -5.41
C ALA A 18 -3.52 -2.96 -3.99
N ASN A 19 -3.26 -4.24 -3.73
CA ASN A 19 -2.71 -4.70 -2.46
C ASN A 19 -1.25 -4.26 -2.28
N ALA A 20 -0.46 -4.25 -3.34
CA ALA A 20 0.91 -3.75 -3.29
C ALA A 20 0.95 -2.23 -3.06
N HIS A 21 0.07 -1.45 -3.68
CA HIS A 21 -0.07 -0.01 -3.40
C HIS A 21 -0.53 0.24 -1.96
N ARG A 22 -1.49 -0.53 -1.45
CA ARG A 22 -1.91 -0.44 -0.04
C ARG A 22 -0.79 -0.82 0.93
N SER A 23 -0.02 -1.84 0.60
CA SER A 23 1.14 -2.27 1.40
C SER A 23 2.22 -1.19 1.41
N ALA A 24 2.51 -0.59 0.25
CA ALA A 24 3.45 0.53 0.15
C ALA A 24 2.96 1.74 0.95
N SER A 25 1.70 2.14 0.85
CA SER A 25 1.14 3.23 1.66
C SER A 25 1.22 2.94 3.17
N ARG A 26 0.90 1.72 3.60
CA ARG A 26 0.99 1.34 5.02
C ARG A 26 2.43 1.30 5.53
N ALA A 27 3.38 0.85 4.71
CA ALA A 27 4.80 0.93 5.02
C ALA A 27 5.29 2.39 5.13
N GLY A 28 4.75 3.28 4.29
CA GLY A 28 5.03 4.71 4.34
C GLY A 28 4.46 5.37 5.60
N GLU A 29 3.23 5.04 5.95
CA GLU A 29 2.59 5.49 7.18
C GLU A 29 3.38 5.07 8.42
N ALA A 30 3.78 3.79 8.49
CA ALA A 30 4.63 3.29 9.57
C ALA A 30 5.99 4.01 9.64
N ALA A 31 6.63 4.28 8.49
CA ALA A 31 7.85 5.06 8.44
C ALA A 31 7.65 6.52 8.90
N GLY A 32 6.50 7.12 8.56
CA GLY A 32 6.12 8.47 8.99
C GLY A 32 5.90 8.55 10.49
N LEU A 33 5.22 7.57 11.09
CA LEU A 33 5.05 7.46 12.54
C LEU A 33 6.41 7.22 13.25
N ALA A 34 7.28 6.41 12.64
CA ALA A 34 8.63 6.18 13.15
C ALA A 34 9.59 7.37 12.93
N LYS A 35 9.14 8.45 12.29
CA LYS A 35 9.96 9.60 11.83
C LYS A 35 11.20 9.17 11.02
N ALA A 36 11.11 8.02 10.35
CA ALA A 36 12.17 7.53 9.48
C ALA A 36 12.22 8.42 8.23
N GLY A 37 13.41 8.87 7.82
CA GLY A 37 13.49 9.77 6.67
C GLY A 37 13.00 9.12 5.37
N VAL A 38 12.47 9.93 4.45
CA VAL A 38 11.96 9.50 3.14
C VAL A 38 13.01 8.73 2.29
N HIS A 39 14.30 8.91 2.58
CA HIS A 39 15.41 8.18 1.96
C HIS A 39 15.40 6.67 2.29
N THR A 40 14.67 6.24 3.32
CA THR A 40 14.50 4.82 3.67
C THR A 40 13.54 4.08 2.76
N CYS A 41 12.88 4.77 1.82
CA CYS A 41 11.92 4.18 0.90
C CYS A 41 12.60 3.09 0.04
N PRO A 42 12.23 1.79 0.19
CA PRO A 42 12.90 0.69 -0.51
C PRO A 42 12.41 0.50 -1.96
N TYR A 43 11.43 1.29 -2.41
CA TYR A 43 10.78 1.12 -3.71
C TYR A 43 11.45 1.96 -4.79
N GLN A 44 12.00 1.30 -5.81
CA GLN A 44 12.56 1.96 -7.00
C GLN A 44 11.49 2.33 -8.04
N HIS A 45 10.35 1.62 -8.05
CA HIS A 45 9.26 1.93 -8.97
C HIS A 45 8.52 3.22 -8.56
N PRO A 46 8.40 4.23 -9.45
CA PRO A 46 7.85 5.54 -9.11
C PRO A 46 6.39 5.48 -8.64
N ALA A 47 5.56 4.59 -9.21
CA ALA A 47 4.16 4.45 -8.80
C ALA A 47 4.01 3.93 -7.36
N PHE A 48 4.86 2.98 -6.92
CA PHE A 48 4.87 2.48 -5.55
C PHE A 48 5.45 3.50 -4.57
N ARG A 49 6.50 4.21 -4.98
CA ARG A 49 7.09 5.31 -4.20
C ARG A 49 6.06 6.41 -3.92
N SER A 50 5.26 6.80 -4.90
CA SER A 50 4.18 7.77 -4.69
C SER A 50 3.14 7.27 -3.68
N SER A 51 2.73 5.99 -3.74
CA SER A 51 1.83 5.41 -2.75
C SER A 51 2.45 5.39 -1.33
N TRP A 52 3.73 5.04 -1.22
CA TRP A 52 4.46 5.06 0.05
C TRP A 52 4.56 6.47 0.62
N LEU A 53 4.97 7.45 -0.21
CA LEU A 53 5.05 8.86 0.18
C LEU A 53 3.70 9.42 0.63
N LYS A 54 2.61 8.99 0.00
CA LYS A 54 1.25 9.41 0.39
C LYS A 54 0.90 8.98 1.81
N GLY A 55 1.20 7.73 2.17
CA GLY A 55 1.01 7.23 3.54
C GLY A 55 1.95 7.90 4.54
N TYR A 56 3.21 8.13 4.15
CA TYR A 56 4.20 8.85 4.97
C TYR A 56 3.76 10.28 5.28
N ALA A 57 3.34 11.03 4.26
CA ALA A 57 2.84 12.39 4.42
C ALA A 57 1.56 12.43 5.27
N GLN A 58 0.68 11.44 5.15
CA GLN A 58 -0.52 11.33 5.96
C GLN A 58 -0.19 11.12 7.45
N ALA A 59 0.72 10.20 7.78
CA ALA A 59 1.21 10.01 9.16
C ALA A 59 1.89 11.25 9.73
N GLN A 60 2.67 11.95 8.90
CA GLN A 60 3.31 13.20 9.29
C GLN A 60 2.27 14.28 9.56
N GLN A 61 1.28 14.49 8.67
CA GLN A 61 0.19 15.46 8.86
C GLN A 61 -0.61 15.18 10.13
N GLN A 62 -0.96 13.92 10.42
CA GLN A 62 -1.62 13.55 11.67
C GLN A 62 -0.76 13.80 12.91
N SER A 63 0.57 13.71 12.77
CA SER A 63 1.50 14.04 13.86
C SER A 63 1.69 15.56 14.05
N PHE A 64 1.26 16.37 13.08
CA PHE A 64 1.33 17.83 13.10
C PHE A 64 0.01 18.51 13.53
N ASP A 65 -1.04 17.74 13.85
CA ASP A 65 -2.27 18.27 14.42
C ASP A 65 -2.02 18.64 15.90
N PHE A 66 -2.01 19.95 16.18
CA PHE A 66 -1.71 20.57 17.49
C PHE A 66 -2.95 20.69 18.38
#